data_AF-A0A0Q6WKK3-F1
#
_entry.id   AF-A0A0Q6WKK3-F1
#
_cell.length_a   1.000
_cell.length_b   1.000
_cell.length_c   1.000
_cell.angle_alpha   90.00
_cell.angle_beta   90.00
_cell.angle_gamma   90.00
#
_symmetry.space_group_name_H-M   'P 1'
#
loop_
_entity.id
_entity.type
_entity.pdbx_description
1 polymer ?
#
loop_
_entity_poly.entity_id
_entity_poly.type
_entity_poly.pdbx_seq_one_letter_code
_entity_poly.pdbx_strand_id
1 'polypeptide(L)'
;MGLAVSAQAQVTTNSKAKVDPKNNKVSNPVVEKPKAKLMSRDELRACITQQDNNSKEAEAIKAEQASYKANADKLKSEKATLEAAEAVLGKQIADVKAEKEAILKAHEALTAEAPKLEKAELKARNDAYTARTTAFGTAVEAVKAADAEQGIKRKGFSDKVDALDAQFKALEERTEKHFDGNDKWKAECQNKAYDENDEKAIRKEKAAAGK
;
A
#
# COMPACT_ATOMS: atom_id res chain seq x y z
N MET A 1 -59.72 12.21 21.55
CA MET A 1 -61.17 12.54 21.50
C MET A 1 -61.52 12.77 20.04
N GLY A 2 -62.53 12.07 19.51
CA GLY A 2 -63.07 12.19 18.13
C GLY A 2 -62.29 11.37 17.10
N LEU A 3 -62.72 10.24 16.53
CA LEU A 3 -63.99 9.69 15.97
C LEU A 3 -63.83 9.48 14.45
N ALA A 4 -64.19 8.27 14.05
CA ALA A 4 -64.06 7.62 12.75
C ALA A 4 -64.90 8.24 11.62
N VAL A 5 -64.61 7.88 10.36
CA VAL A 5 -65.62 7.33 9.42
C VAL A 5 -64.96 6.34 8.45
N SER A 6 -65.59 5.18 8.35
CA SER A 6 -65.29 4.03 7.47
C SER A 6 -65.94 4.19 6.09
N ALA A 7 -65.34 3.61 5.06
CA ALA A 7 -66.02 3.29 3.80
C ALA A 7 -66.18 1.76 3.69
N GLN A 8 -67.43 1.31 3.73
CA GLN A 8 -67.85 -0.08 3.62
C GLN A 8 -67.95 -0.47 2.14
N ALA A 9 -67.31 -1.58 1.74
CA ALA A 9 -67.63 -2.26 0.48
C ALA A 9 -68.70 -3.32 0.76
N GLN A 10 -69.75 -3.30 -0.07
CA GLN A 10 -71.01 -4.01 0.10
C GLN A 10 -70.84 -5.54 0.06
N VAL A 11 -71.36 -6.22 1.08
CA VAL A 11 -71.62 -7.66 1.07
C VAL A 11 -73.00 -7.88 0.48
N THR A 12 -73.09 -8.53 -0.68
CA THR A 12 -74.35 -9.01 -1.24
C THR A 12 -74.80 -10.26 -0.45
N THR A 13 -75.78 -10.11 0.42
CA THR A 13 -76.36 -11.24 1.17
C THR A 13 -77.41 -11.95 0.33
N ASN A 14 -77.18 -13.22 0.02
CA ASN A 14 -78.19 -14.12 -0.54
C ASN A 14 -79.08 -14.65 0.61
N SER A 15 -80.32 -14.16 0.68
CA SER A 15 -81.21 -14.27 1.85
C SER A 15 -81.91 -15.63 2.04
N LYS A 16 -81.38 -16.75 1.49
CA LYS A 16 -82.04 -18.08 1.59
C LYS A 16 -81.11 -19.28 1.81
N ALA A 17 -79.97 -19.12 2.45
CA ALA A 17 -79.17 -20.27 2.89
C ALA A 17 -79.60 -20.73 4.30
N LYS A 18 -80.29 -21.88 4.37
CA LYS A 18 -80.58 -22.57 5.63
C LYS A 18 -79.30 -23.28 6.09
N VAL A 19 -78.67 -22.78 7.14
CA VAL A 19 -77.38 -23.31 7.64
C VAL A 19 -77.64 -24.26 8.81
N ASP A 20 -77.29 -25.53 8.63
CA ASP A 20 -77.32 -26.56 9.67
C ASP A 20 -76.11 -26.38 10.62
N PRO A 21 -76.30 -26.31 11.97
CA PRO A 21 -75.22 -25.95 12.89
C PRO A 21 -74.06 -26.95 13.01
N LYS A 22 -74.11 -28.12 12.36
CA LYS A 22 -73.16 -29.22 12.64
C LYS A 22 -71.98 -29.40 11.68
N ASN A 23 -71.73 -28.48 10.75
CA ASN A 23 -70.57 -28.63 9.84
C ASN A 23 -69.84 -27.34 9.49
N ASN A 24 -69.67 -26.42 10.45
CA ASN A 24 -68.93 -25.18 10.22
C ASN A 24 -67.40 -25.42 10.32
N LYS A 25 -66.81 -26.13 9.35
CA LYS A 25 -65.40 -25.92 9.02
C LYS A 25 -65.31 -24.62 8.23
N VAL A 26 -65.19 -23.51 8.95
CA VAL A 26 -64.75 -22.24 8.36
C VAL A 26 -63.29 -22.43 8.00
N SER A 27 -63.02 -22.85 6.76
CA SER A 27 -61.70 -22.69 6.17
C SER A 27 -61.43 -21.19 6.10
N ASN A 28 -60.62 -20.70 7.03
CA ASN A 28 -60.05 -19.36 6.92
C ASN A 28 -59.42 -19.25 5.52
N PRO A 29 -59.68 -18.20 4.73
CA PRO A 29 -59.00 -18.01 3.47
C PRO A 29 -57.50 -17.96 3.76
N VAL A 30 -56.76 -18.94 3.24
CA VAL A 30 -55.30 -18.88 3.20
C VAL A 30 -54.98 -17.72 2.26
N VAL A 31 -54.77 -16.54 2.84
CA VAL A 31 -54.06 -15.48 2.14
C VAL A 31 -52.63 -16.01 2.04
N GLU A 32 -52.31 -16.73 0.97
CA GLU A 32 -50.94 -17.06 0.64
C GLU A 32 -50.19 -15.72 0.57
N LYS A 33 -49.39 -15.43 1.60
CA LYS A 33 -48.41 -14.35 1.52
C LYS A 33 -47.62 -14.58 0.22
N PRO A 34 -47.41 -13.54 -0.61
CA PRO A 34 -46.56 -13.68 -1.79
C PRO A 34 -45.25 -14.35 -1.36
N LYS A 35 -44.93 -15.51 -1.95
CA LYS A 35 -43.68 -16.21 -1.67
C LYS A 35 -42.55 -15.21 -1.84
N ALA A 36 -41.69 -15.09 -0.83
CA ALA A 36 -40.51 -14.23 -0.91
C ALA A 36 -39.75 -14.59 -2.20
N LYS A 37 -39.46 -13.57 -3.03
CA LYS A 37 -38.74 -13.79 -4.28
C LYS A 37 -37.34 -14.28 -3.93
N LEU A 38 -37.10 -15.57 -4.15
CA LEU A 38 -35.79 -16.18 -4.02
C LEU A 38 -34.91 -15.72 -5.18
N MET A 39 -33.60 -15.62 -4.94
CA MET A 39 -32.62 -15.54 -6.01
C MET A 39 -32.72 -16.79 -6.88
N SER A 40 -32.57 -16.60 -8.19
CA SER A 40 -32.32 -17.68 -9.11
C SER A 40 -30.98 -18.35 -8.80
N ARG A 41 -30.84 -19.60 -9.24
CA ARG A 41 -29.57 -20.34 -9.15
C ARG A 41 -28.39 -19.59 -9.78
N ASP A 42 -28.61 -18.85 -10.86
CA ASP A 42 -27.54 -18.09 -11.53
C ASP A 42 -27.14 -16.84 -10.74
N GLU A 43 -28.10 -16.11 -10.17
CA GLU A 43 -27.84 -15.01 -9.23
C GLU A 43 -27.09 -15.51 -7.99
N LEU A 44 -27.51 -16.65 -7.42
CA LEU A 44 -26.82 -17.28 -6.29
C LEU A 44 -25.38 -17.71 -6.67
N ARG A 45 -25.16 -18.26 -7.87
CA ARG A 45 -23.82 -18.63 -8.36
C ARG A 45 -22.93 -17.42 -8.52
N ALA A 46 -23.46 -16.31 -9.04
CA ALA A 46 -22.75 -15.05 -9.14
C ALA A 46 -22.36 -14.52 -7.75
N CYS A 47 -23.29 -14.54 -6.79
CA CYS A 47 -23.05 -14.12 -5.41
C CYS A 47 -21.96 -14.93 -4.71
N ILE A 48 -21.98 -16.26 -4.83
CA ILE A 48 -20.93 -17.14 -4.26
C ILE A 48 -19.57 -16.89 -4.93
N THR A 49 -19.56 -16.69 -6.24
CA THR A 49 -18.32 -16.40 -6.99
C THR A 49 -17.73 -15.05 -6.61
N GLN A 50 -18.57 -14.02 -6.48
CA GLN A 50 -18.13 -12.70 -6.05
C GLN A 50 -17.61 -12.73 -4.60
N GLN A 51 -18.24 -13.50 -3.70
CA GLN A 51 -17.74 -13.68 -2.34
C GLN A 51 -16.36 -14.33 -2.31
N ASP A 52 -16.14 -15.38 -3.12
CA ASP A 52 -14.84 -16.03 -3.23
C ASP A 52 -13.77 -15.08 -3.79
N ASN A 53 -14.13 -14.30 -4.81
CA ASN A 53 -13.23 -13.29 -5.39
C ASN A 53 -12.87 -12.20 -4.36
N ASN A 54 -13.86 -11.69 -3.62
CA ASN A 54 -13.63 -10.72 -2.55
C ASN A 54 -12.72 -11.31 -1.47
N SER A 55 -12.92 -12.57 -1.08
CA SER A 55 -12.09 -13.23 -0.07
C SER A 55 -10.64 -13.40 -0.54
N LYS A 56 -10.43 -13.83 -1.80
CA LYS A 56 -9.09 -13.94 -2.40
C LYS A 56 -8.40 -12.57 -2.50
N GLU A 57 -9.15 -11.55 -2.90
CA GLU A 57 -8.64 -10.20 -3.03
C GLU A 57 -8.24 -9.61 -1.67
N ALA A 58 -9.03 -9.85 -0.63
CA ALA A 58 -8.68 -9.45 0.73
C ALA A 58 -7.35 -10.09 1.21
N GLU A 59 -7.14 -11.38 0.94
CA GLU A 59 -5.88 -12.05 1.27
C GLU A 59 -4.70 -11.52 0.44
N ALA A 60 -4.92 -11.22 -0.84
CA ALA A 60 -3.89 -10.65 -1.69
C ALA A 60 -3.50 -9.21 -1.26
N ILE A 61 -4.47 -8.38 -0.87
CA ILE A 61 -4.23 -7.05 -0.28
C ILE A 61 -3.41 -7.17 1.02
N LYS A 62 -3.76 -8.11 1.91
CA LYS A 62 -2.99 -8.35 3.14
C LYS A 62 -1.55 -8.77 2.85
N ALA A 63 -1.35 -9.66 1.89
CA ALA A 63 -0.01 -10.08 1.48
C ALA A 63 0.81 -8.91 0.92
N GLU A 64 0.17 -8.03 0.13
CA GLU A 64 0.80 -6.85 -0.43
C GLU A 64 1.10 -5.78 0.63
N GLN A 65 0.20 -5.57 1.62
CA GLN A 65 0.45 -4.74 2.81
C GLN A 65 1.67 -5.22 3.60
N ALA A 66 1.82 -6.54 3.79
CA ALA A 66 2.98 -7.12 4.46
C ALA A 66 4.27 -6.88 3.66
N SER A 67 4.22 -7.04 2.34
CA SER A 67 5.33 -6.74 1.43
C SER A 67 5.73 -5.26 1.49
N TYR A 68 4.75 -4.34 1.43
CA TYR A 68 4.97 -2.90 1.57
C TYR A 68 5.68 -2.57 2.88
N LYS A 69 5.20 -3.11 4.00
CA LYS A 69 5.81 -2.88 5.31
C LYS A 69 7.26 -3.37 5.37
N ALA A 70 7.53 -4.57 4.85
CA ALA A 70 8.89 -5.11 4.80
C ALA A 70 9.82 -4.25 3.93
N ASN A 71 9.34 -3.76 2.79
CA ASN A 71 10.10 -2.86 1.92
C ASN A 71 10.38 -1.51 2.59
N ALA A 72 9.39 -0.95 3.29
CA ALA A 72 9.54 0.29 4.05
C ALA A 72 10.59 0.15 5.16
N ASP A 73 10.57 -0.94 5.93
CA ASP A 73 11.55 -1.20 6.99
C ASP A 73 12.97 -1.37 6.43
N LYS A 74 13.09 -2.03 5.28
CA LYS A 74 14.37 -2.15 4.56
C LYS A 74 14.88 -0.77 4.12
N LEU A 75 14.02 0.05 3.52
CA LEU A 75 14.41 1.40 3.09
C LEU A 75 14.78 2.31 4.25
N LYS A 76 14.13 2.19 5.41
CA LYS A 76 14.53 2.92 6.61
C LYS A 76 15.96 2.56 7.05
N SER A 77 16.32 1.28 6.95
CA SER A 77 17.67 0.80 7.29
C SER A 77 18.72 1.24 6.26
N GLU A 78 18.37 1.18 4.97
CA GLU A 78 19.23 1.69 3.90
C GLU A 78 19.45 3.21 4.05
N LYS A 79 18.42 3.97 4.38
CA LYS A 79 18.51 5.42 4.64
C LYS A 79 19.52 5.74 5.73
N ALA A 80 19.45 5.05 6.87
CA ALA A 80 20.40 5.27 7.98
C ALA A 80 21.85 4.98 7.56
N THR A 81 22.04 3.96 6.71
CA THR A 81 23.37 3.64 6.16
C THR A 81 23.88 4.73 5.22
N LEU A 82 23.01 5.30 4.40
CA LEU A 82 23.35 6.41 3.51
C LEU A 82 23.68 7.67 4.29
N GLU A 83 22.86 8.05 5.27
CA GLU A 83 23.10 9.23 6.11
C GLU A 83 24.45 9.13 6.85
N ALA A 84 24.80 7.93 7.36
CA ALA A 84 26.10 7.71 7.97
C ALA A 84 27.25 7.87 6.96
N ALA A 85 27.09 7.35 5.75
CA ALA A 85 28.09 7.49 4.69
C ALA A 85 28.23 8.94 4.20
N GLU A 86 27.14 9.70 4.15
CA GLU A 86 27.15 11.11 3.80
C GLU A 86 27.83 11.96 4.87
N ALA A 87 27.65 11.65 6.17
CA ALA A 87 28.37 12.31 7.24
C ALA A 87 29.90 12.09 7.12
N VAL A 88 30.31 10.86 6.78
CA VAL A 88 31.73 10.54 6.55
C VAL A 88 32.28 11.31 5.35
N LEU A 89 31.57 11.30 4.21
CA LEU A 89 31.99 12.02 3.02
C LEU A 89 32.05 13.54 3.28
N GLY A 90 31.07 14.10 3.98
CA GLY A 90 31.05 15.50 4.38
C GLY A 90 32.27 15.89 5.22
N LYS A 91 32.68 15.01 6.14
CA LYS A 91 33.92 15.20 6.91
C LYS A 91 35.16 15.16 6.00
N GLN A 92 35.25 14.21 5.08
CA GLN A 92 36.39 14.12 4.15
C GLN A 92 36.49 15.36 3.26
N ILE A 93 35.36 15.88 2.76
CA ILE A 93 35.31 17.12 1.98
C ILE A 93 35.81 18.31 2.83
N ALA A 94 35.37 18.41 4.09
CA ALA A 94 35.83 19.45 5.01
C ALA A 94 37.33 19.35 5.31
N ASP A 95 37.83 18.14 5.55
CA ASP A 95 39.25 17.86 5.80
C ASP A 95 40.12 18.25 4.58
N VAL A 96 39.67 17.91 3.36
CA VAL A 96 40.34 18.35 2.12
C VAL A 96 40.30 19.87 1.96
N LYS A 97 39.19 20.53 2.27
CA LYS A 97 39.12 22.00 2.19
C LYS A 97 40.08 22.67 3.17
N ALA A 98 40.14 22.19 4.42
CA ALA A 98 41.05 22.70 5.42
C ALA A 98 42.53 22.47 5.02
N GLU A 99 42.83 21.30 4.48
CA GLU A 99 44.18 20.97 4.01
C GLU A 99 44.62 21.85 2.83
N LYS A 100 43.70 22.16 1.90
CA LYS A 100 43.95 23.13 0.83
C LYS A 100 44.38 24.48 1.38
N GLU A 101 43.63 25.01 2.36
CA GLU A 101 43.96 26.29 2.99
C GLU A 101 45.30 26.24 3.72
N ALA A 102 45.61 25.13 4.40
CA ALA A 102 46.88 24.94 5.09
C ALA A 102 48.07 24.85 4.11
N ILE A 103 47.90 24.20 2.95
CA ILE A 103 48.90 24.14 1.89
C ILE A 103 49.16 25.53 1.31
N LEU A 104 48.10 26.31 1.05
CA LEU A 104 48.26 27.69 0.55
C LEU A 104 49.04 28.56 1.53
N LYS A 105 48.71 28.51 2.82
CA LYS A 105 49.48 29.21 3.86
C LYS A 105 50.93 28.73 3.96
N ALA A 106 51.15 27.43 3.84
CA ALA A 106 52.51 26.87 3.85
C ALA A 106 53.32 27.34 2.63
N HIS A 107 52.69 27.47 1.47
CA HIS A 107 53.33 28.02 0.27
C HIS A 107 53.70 29.50 0.42
N GLU A 108 52.78 30.31 0.97
CA GLU A 108 53.03 31.73 1.27
C GLU A 108 54.21 31.89 2.23
N ALA A 109 54.23 31.12 3.32
CA ALA A 109 55.32 31.13 4.29
C ALA A 109 56.65 30.69 3.64
N LEU A 110 56.64 29.60 2.88
CA LEU A 110 57.84 29.12 2.18
C LEU A 110 58.39 30.16 1.20
N THR A 111 57.51 30.86 0.47
CA THR A 111 57.91 31.92 -0.46
C THR A 111 58.52 33.11 0.28
N ALA A 112 57.93 33.53 1.40
CA ALA A 112 58.40 34.66 2.19
C ALA A 112 59.73 34.37 2.93
N GLU A 113 59.95 33.12 3.33
CA GLU A 113 61.14 32.70 4.07
C GLU A 113 62.28 32.23 3.17
N ALA A 114 62.00 31.79 1.94
CA ALA A 114 63.00 31.25 1.02
C ALA A 114 64.28 32.11 0.86
N PRO A 115 64.23 33.46 0.78
CA PRO A 115 65.44 34.28 0.67
C PRO A 115 66.33 34.28 1.92
N LYS A 116 65.80 33.83 3.06
CA LYS A 116 66.45 33.84 4.38
C LYS A 116 66.98 32.45 4.79
N LEU A 117 66.65 31.42 4.01
CA LEU A 117 66.98 30.03 4.33
C LEU A 117 68.27 29.61 3.63
N GLU A 118 69.09 28.84 4.33
CA GLU A 118 70.24 28.16 3.73
C GLU A 118 69.77 27.11 2.71
N LYS A 119 70.62 26.84 1.70
CA LYS A 119 70.26 25.97 0.56
C LYS A 119 69.74 24.60 0.98
N ALA A 120 70.34 24.00 2.02
CA ALA A 120 69.92 22.69 2.52
C ALA A 120 68.53 22.73 3.18
N GLU A 121 68.24 23.77 3.96
CA GLU A 121 66.95 23.94 4.64
C GLU A 121 65.84 24.25 3.63
N LEU A 122 66.10 25.15 2.67
CA LEU A 122 65.16 25.45 1.59
C LEU A 122 64.82 24.21 0.77
N LYS A 123 65.81 23.35 0.48
CA LYS A 123 65.56 22.08 -0.22
C LYS A 123 64.65 21.17 0.61
N ALA A 124 64.97 20.97 1.89
CA ALA A 124 64.18 20.09 2.77
C ALA A 124 62.72 20.57 2.90
N ARG A 125 62.48 21.88 3.01
CA ARG A 125 61.12 22.43 3.09
C ARG A 125 60.35 22.31 1.77
N ASN A 126 61.02 22.51 0.62
CA ASN A 126 60.41 22.27 -0.69
C ASN A 126 60.03 20.80 -0.87
N ASP A 127 60.92 19.87 -0.52
CA ASP A 127 60.64 18.43 -0.61
C ASP A 127 59.42 18.05 0.26
N ALA A 128 59.33 18.58 1.49
CA ALA A 128 58.18 18.37 2.37
C ALA A 128 56.88 18.99 1.81
N TYR A 129 56.95 20.19 1.23
CA TYR A 129 55.81 20.83 0.56
C TYR A 129 55.34 20.04 -0.66
N THR A 130 56.26 19.54 -1.50
CA THR A 130 55.95 18.68 -2.64
C THR A 130 55.32 17.36 -2.19
N ALA A 131 55.82 16.73 -1.13
CA ALA A 131 55.22 15.51 -0.59
C ALA A 131 53.79 15.76 -0.09
N ARG A 132 53.57 16.86 0.64
CA ARG A 132 52.25 17.26 1.14
C ARG A 132 51.26 17.55 0.03
N THR A 133 51.66 18.32 -0.99
CA THR A 133 50.81 18.63 -2.15
C THR A 133 50.49 17.39 -2.98
N THR A 134 51.42 16.44 -3.10
CA THR A 134 51.17 15.14 -3.75
C THR A 134 50.12 14.33 -2.99
N ALA A 135 50.30 14.20 -1.67
CA ALA A 135 49.34 13.49 -0.81
C ALA A 135 47.95 14.16 -0.85
N PHE A 136 47.89 15.49 -0.87
CA PHE A 136 46.67 16.24 -1.04
C PHE A 136 45.97 15.94 -2.38
N GLY A 137 46.73 15.91 -3.49
CA GLY A 137 46.20 15.52 -4.80
C GLY A 137 45.56 14.13 -4.78
N THR A 138 46.20 13.15 -4.15
CA THR A 138 45.62 11.81 -3.96
C THR A 138 44.34 11.84 -3.12
N ALA A 139 44.32 12.61 -2.03
CA ALA A 139 43.14 12.75 -1.17
C ALA A 139 41.95 13.37 -1.93
N VAL A 140 42.19 14.39 -2.76
CA VAL A 140 41.16 15.02 -3.60
C VAL A 140 40.52 14.02 -4.56
N GLU A 141 41.33 13.23 -5.27
CA GLU A 141 40.81 12.23 -6.20
C GLU A 141 40.04 11.11 -5.47
N ALA A 142 40.50 10.70 -4.29
CA ALA A 142 39.78 9.74 -3.45
C ALA A 142 38.40 10.27 -3.00
N VAL A 143 38.32 11.52 -2.56
CA VAL A 143 37.05 12.15 -2.16
C VAL A 143 36.11 12.32 -3.35
N LYS A 144 36.64 12.69 -4.52
CA LYS A 144 35.86 12.80 -5.76
C LYS A 144 35.27 11.45 -6.19
N ALA A 145 36.06 10.37 -6.10
CA ALA A 145 35.57 9.02 -6.36
C ALA A 145 34.49 8.60 -5.36
N ALA A 146 34.70 8.89 -4.07
CA ALA A 146 33.73 8.61 -3.02
C ALA A 146 32.41 9.38 -3.22
N ASP A 147 32.46 10.66 -3.60
CA ASP A 147 31.26 11.45 -3.89
C ASP A 147 30.49 10.92 -5.11
N ALA A 148 31.19 10.54 -6.18
CA ALA A 148 30.57 9.90 -7.34
C ALA A 148 29.84 8.60 -6.95
N GLU A 149 30.49 7.75 -6.15
CA GLU A 149 29.90 6.50 -5.65
C GLU A 149 28.68 6.78 -4.75
N GLN A 150 28.76 7.76 -3.86
CA GLN A 150 27.61 8.18 -3.04
C GLN A 150 26.47 8.75 -3.89
N GLY A 151 26.78 9.45 -4.98
CA GLY A 151 25.79 9.91 -5.96
C GLY A 151 24.99 8.77 -6.57
N ILE A 152 25.65 7.67 -6.95
CA ILE A 152 25.00 6.46 -7.46
C ILE A 152 24.10 5.85 -6.38
N LYS A 153 24.59 5.76 -5.14
CA LYS A 153 23.82 5.20 -4.01
C LYS A 153 22.58 6.05 -3.68
N ARG A 154 22.71 7.38 -3.64
CA ARG A 154 21.58 8.31 -3.48
C ARG A 154 20.52 8.09 -4.55
N LYS A 155 20.93 8.01 -5.82
CA LYS A 155 19.99 7.78 -6.92
C LYS A 155 19.29 6.42 -6.76
N GLY A 156 20.04 5.36 -6.50
CA GLY A 156 19.47 4.03 -6.31
C GLY A 156 18.50 3.95 -5.12
N PHE A 157 18.73 4.71 -4.06
CA PHE A 157 17.80 4.84 -2.95
C PHE A 157 16.53 5.61 -3.35
N SER A 158 16.68 6.73 -4.06
CA SER A 158 15.54 7.51 -4.59
C SER A 158 14.64 6.66 -5.48
N ASP A 159 15.23 5.90 -6.42
CA ASP A 159 14.48 5.03 -7.31
C ASP A 159 13.65 3.98 -6.53
N LYS A 160 14.15 3.49 -5.39
CA LYS A 160 13.40 2.55 -4.53
C LYS A 160 12.32 3.25 -3.71
N VAL A 161 12.53 4.48 -3.27
CA VAL A 161 11.51 5.28 -2.58
C VAL A 161 10.34 5.55 -3.53
N ASP A 162 10.62 5.91 -4.78
CA ASP A 162 9.60 6.11 -5.82
C ASP A 162 8.81 4.82 -6.08
N ALA A 163 9.49 3.67 -6.12
CA ALA A 163 8.83 2.37 -6.25
C ALA A 163 7.93 2.03 -5.04
N LEU A 164 8.35 2.38 -3.82
CA LEU A 164 7.54 2.18 -2.61
C LEU A 164 6.30 3.08 -2.60
N ASP A 165 6.43 4.33 -3.06
CA ASP A 165 5.31 5.27 -3.21
C ASP A 165 4.30 4.78 -4.27
N ALA A 166 4.81 4.26 -5.41
CA ALA A 166 3.96 3.64 -6.42
C ALA A 166 3.23 2.40 -5.88
N GLN A 167 3.91 1.56 -5.09
CA GLN A 167 3.29 0.41 -4.42
C GLN A 167 2.17 0.87 -3.47
N PHE A 168 2.40 1.93 -2.69
CA PHE A 168 1.40 2.48 -1.78
C PHE A 168 0.14 2.93 -2.52
N LYS A 169 0.29 3.74 -3.58
CA LYS A 169 -0.83 4.21 -4.41
C LYS A 169 -1.62 3.06 -5.02
N ALA A 170 -0.93 2.07 -5.58
CA ALA A 170 -1.58 0.89 -6.15
C ALA A 170 -2.38 0.11 -5.10
N LEU A 171 -1.85 -0.01 -3.88
CA LEU A 171 -2.50 -0.68 -2.77
C LEU A 171 -3.74 0.08 -2.27
N GLU A 172 -3.69 1.41 -2.22
CA GLU A 172 -4.85 2.24 -1.89
C GLU A 172 -5.97 2.05 -2.93
N GLU A 173 -5.68 2.22 -4.21
CA GLU A 173 -6.66 2.02 -5.28
C GLU A 173 -7.26 0.60 -5.27
N ARG A 174 -6.41 -0.40 -5.01
CA ARG A 174 -6.83 -1.80 -4.92
C ARG A 174 -7.76 -2.04 -3.73
N THR A 175 -7.44 -1.42 -2.60
CA THR A 175 -8.25 -1.49 -1.38
C THR A 175 -9.62 -0.82 -1.56
N GLU A 176 -9.67 0.35 -2.20
CA GLU A 176 -10.92 1.04 -2.53
C GLU A 176 -11.81 0.20 -3.44
N LYS A 177 -11.25 -0.34 -4.54
CA LYS A 177 -11.97 -1.24 -5.45
C LYS A 177 -12.51 -2.48 -4.73
N HIS A 178 -11.74 -3.02 -3.78
CA HIS A 178 -12.18 -4.15 -2.97
C HIS A 178 -13.36 -3.78 -2.05
N PHE A 179 -13.35 -2.59 -1.44
CA PHE A 179 -14.47 -2.12 -0.64
C PHE A 179 -15.73 -1.88 -1.48
N ASP A 180 -15.61 -1.25 -2.64
CA ASP A 180 -16.74 -1.09 -3.57
C ASP A 180 -17.32 -2.44 -4.00
N GLY A 181 -16.44 -3.41 -4.32
CA GLY A 181 -16.83 -4.77 -4.67
C GLY A 181 -17.53 -5.50 -3.53
N ASN A 182 -17.10 -5.27 -2.29
CA ASN A 182 -17.77 -5.78 -1.10
C ASN A 182 -19.14 -5.14 -0.89
N ASP A 183 -19.26 -3.83 -1.03
CA ASP A 183 -20.52 -3.13 -0.80
C ASP A 183 -21.56 -3.45 -1.88
N LYS A 184 -21.11 -3.60 -3.14
CA LYS A 184 -21.94 -4.14 -4.22
C LYS A 184 -22.43 -5.55 -3.89
N TRP A 185 -21.53 -6.44 -3.47
CA TRP A 185 -21.91 -7.79 -3.06
C TRP A 185 -22.91 -7.78 -1.90
N LYS A 186 -22.71 -6.93 -0.89
CA LYS A 186 -23.65 -6.82 0.24
C LYS A 186 -25.04 -6.38 -0.21
N ALA A 187 -25.11 -5.39 -1.10
CA ALA A 187 -26.36 -4.87 -1.63
C ALA A 187 -27.11 -5.91 -2.48
N GLU A 188 -26.37 -6.68 -3.29
CA GLU A 188 -26.93 -7.64 -4.24
C GLU A 188 -27.18 -9.03 -3.63
N CYS A 189 -26.42 -9.44 -2.60
CA CYS A 189 -26.34 -10.83 -2.17
C CYS A 189 -26.58 -11.08 -0.67
N GLN A 190 -25.99 -10.29 0.24
CA GLN A 190 -25.83 -10.67 1.66
C GLN A 190 -27.13 -11.03 2.40
N ASN A 191 -28.24 -10.37 2.08
CA ASN A 191 -29.52 -10.57 2.75
C ASN A 191 -30.63 -11.08 1.79
N LYS A 192 -30.26 -11.59 0.62
CA LYS A 192 -31.22 -12.15 -0.33
C LYS A 192 -31.53 -13.61 0.01
N ALA A 193 -32.81 -13.95 0.05
CA ALA A 193 -33.24 -15.33 0.21
C ALA A 193 -32.91 -16.14 -1.06
N TYR A 194 -32.54 -17.40 -0.89
CA TYR A 194 -32.20 -18.33 -1.97
C TYR A 194 -32.64 -19.76 -1.60
N ASP A 195 -32.65 -20.67 -2.57
CA ASP A 195 -32.93 -22.10 -2.32
C ASP A 195 -31.64 -22.81 -1.87
N GLU A 196 -31.65 -23.44 -0.69
CA GLU A 196 -30.51 -24.20 -0.16
C GLU A 196 -30.09 -25.38 -1.06
N ASN A 197 -31.01 -25.94 -1.86
CA ASN A 197 -30.67 -26.99 -2.81
C ASN A 197 -29.85 -26.45 -3.97
N ASP A 198 -30.15 -25.24 -4.43
CA ASP A 198 -29.34 -24.55 -5.45
C ASP A 198 -27.95 -24.24 -4.90
N GLU A 199 -27.84 -23.79 -3.66
CA GLU A 199 -26.53 -23.58 -3.00
C GLU A 199 -25.71 -24.87 -2.96
N LYS A 200 -26.30 -25.98 -2.51
CA LYS A 200 -25.63 -27.29 -2.44
C LYS A 200 -25.17 -27.75 -3.83
N ALA A 201 -26.01 -27.57 -4.86
CA ALA A 201 -25.66 -27.92 -6.23
C ALA A 201 -24.47 -27.07 -6.73
N ILE A 202 -24.51 -25.75 -6.53
CA ILE A 202 -23.43 -24.84 -6.93
C ILE A 202 -22.13 -25.17 -6.19
N ARG A 203 -22.17 -25.40 -4.87
CA ARG A 203 -20.97 -25.77 -4.10
C ARG A 203 -20.37 -27.09 -4.58
N LYS A 204 -21.20 -28.08 -4.93
CA LYS A 204 -20.74 -29.35 -5.50
C LYS A 204 -20.10 -29.18 -6.88
N GLU A 205 -20.69 -28.35 -7.75
CA GLU A 205 -20.11 -27.99 -9.04
C GLU A 205 -18.72 -27.35 -8.89
N LYS A 206 -18.59 -26.35 -8.01
CA LYS A 206 -17.32 -25.66 -7.77
C LYS A 206 -16.26 -26.58 -7.18
N ALA A 207 -16.64 -27.48 -6.27
CA ALA A 207 -15.73 -28.49 -5.72
C ALA A 207 -15.27 -29.51 -6.76
N ALA A 208 -16.10 -29.84 -7.75
CA ALA A 208 -15.74 -30.70 -8.86
C ALA A 208 -14.86 -30.00 -9.92
N ALA A 209 -15.07 -28.69 -10.13
CA ALA A 209 -14.28 -27.87 -11.05
C ALA A 209 -12.92 -27.40 -10.49
N GLY A 210 -12.73 -27.48 -9.17
CA GLY A 210 -11.48 -27.16 -8.49
C GLY A 210 -10.54 -28.37 -8.29
N LYS A 211 -10.87 -29.52 -8.87
CA LYS A 211 -9.98 -30.68 -9.02
C LYS A 211 -9.38 -30.68 -10.41
#